data_AF-A0A2N0NTM3-F1
#
_entry.id   AF-A0A2N0NTM3-F1
#
_cell.length_a   1.000
_cell.length_b   1.000
_cell.length_c   1.000
_cell.angle_alpha   90.00
_cell.angle_beta   90.00
_cell.angle_gamma   90.00
#
_symmetry.space_group_name_H-M   'P 1'
#
loop_
_entity.id
_entity.type
_entity.pdbx_description
1 polymer ?
#
loop_
_entity_poly.entity_id
_entity_poly.type
_entity_poly.pdbx_seq_one_letter_code
_entity_poly.pdbx_strand_id
1 'polypeptide(L)' 'IFIKSNAWTSKNQIPFLGISVHWINKKWELKCITLDFCVLSGSHTGANLSEKFLNTLQDFGVITKVIF' A
#
# COMPACT_ATOMS: atom_id res chain seq x y z
N ILE A 1 -0.12 -3.57 -13.73
CA ILE A 1 -0.22 -2.77 -12.49
C ILE A 1 0.57 -3.51 -11.43
N PHE A 2 1.32 -2.80 -10.59
CA PHE A 2 2.16 -3.34 -9.54
C PHE A 2 1.93 -2.51 -8.28
N ILE A 3 1.82 -3.15 -7.12
CA ILE A 3 1.59 -2.46 -5.84
C ILE A 3 2.76 -2.75 -4.92
N LYS A 4 3.31 -1.69 -4.32
CA LYS A 4 4.39 -1.76 -3.36
C LYS A 4 3.90 -1.26 -2.01
N SER A 5 4.07 -2.09 -0.98
CA SER A 5 3.94 -1.70 0.42
C SER A 5 5.32 -1.54 1.06
N ASN A 6 5.51 -0.51 1.86
CA ASN A 6 6.69 -0.33 2.70
C ASN A 6 6.24 -0.07 4.13
N ALA A 7 6.76 -0.84 5.09
CA ALA A 7 6.46 -0.67 6.50
C ALA A 7 7.73 -0.19 7.22
N TRP A 8 7.61 0.81 8.08
CA TRP A 8 8.73 1.31 8.87
C TRP A 8 8.24 1.95 10.17
N THR A 9 9.14 2.06 11.14
CA THR A 9 8.92 2.82 12.38
C THR A 9 9.72 4.11 12.32
N SER A 10 9.06 5.24 12.54
CA SER A 10 9.73 6.55 12.60
C SER A 10 10.64 6.68 13.82
N LYS A 11 11.51 7.70 13.82
CA LYS A 11 12.36 8.02 15.00
C LYS A 11 11.53 8.25 16.28
N ASN A 12 10.31 8.76 16.12
CA ASN A 12 9.38 9.01 17.22
C ASN A 12 8.59 7.76 17.64
N GLN A 13 9.02 6.56 17.20
CA GLN A 13 8.40 5.27 17.51
C GLN A 13 6.97 5.10 16.99
N ILE A 14 6.57 5.88 15.98
CA ILE A 14 5.28 5.74 15.30
C ILE A 14 5.45 4.77 14.12
N PRO A 15 4.68 3.67 14.06
CA PRO A 15 4.72 2.71 12.96
C PRO A 15 3.86 3.19 11.78
N PHE A 16 4.37 3.02 10.57
CA PHE A 16 3.72 3.45 9.33
C PHE A 16 3.69 2.34 8.28
N LEU A 17 2.68 2.43 7.40
CA LEU A 17 2.57 1.67 6.17
C LEU A 17 2.33 2.64 5.02
N GLY A 18 3.27 2.68 4.08
CA GLY A 18 3.14 3.40 2.81
C GLY A 18 2.78 2.43 1.69
N ILE A 19 1.75 2.75 0.93
CA ILE A 19 1.27 1.92 -0.18
C ILE A 19 1.34 2.76 -1.45
N SER A 20 1.96 2.23 -2.50
CA SER A 20 2.08 2.90 -3.80
C SER A 20 1.70 1.97 -4.95
N VAL A 21 1.10 2.53 -5.98
CA VAL A 21 0.67 1.83 -7.18
C VAL A 21 1.49 2.31 -8.36
N HIS A 22 1.98 1.35 -9.13
CA HIS A 22 2.85 1.54 -10.28
C HIS A 22 2.21 0.90 -11.50
N TRP A 23 2.19 1.57 -12.64
CA TRP A 23 1.74 0.97 -13.89
C TRP A 23 2.33 1.70 -15.09
N ILE A 24 2.38 1.02 -16.23
CA ILE A 24 2.73 1.64 -17.50
C ILE A 24 1.42 2.05 -18.18
N ASN A 25 1.32 3.31 -18.61
CA ASN A 25 0.13 3.79 -19.32
C ASN A 25 0.19 3.46 -20.82
N LYS A 26 -0.85 3.83 -21.57
CA LYS A 26 -0.93 3.60 -23.03
C LYS A 26 0.19 4.27 -23.85
N LYS A 27 0.88 5.25 -23.26
CA LYS A 27 2.01 5.97 -23.88
C LYS A 27 3.36 5.37 -23.49
N TRP A 28 3.38 4.18 -22.87
CA TRP A 28 4.59 3.54 -22.34
C TRP A 28 5.30 4.32 -21.23
N GLU A 29 4.57 5.21 -20.54
CA GLU A 29 5.11 5.97 -19.42
C GLU A 29 4.86 5.23 -18.11
N LEU A 30 5.91 5.05 -17.30
CA LEU A 30 5.76 4.60 -15.92
C LEU A 30 5.05 5.68 -15.11
N LYS A 31 3.92 5.30 -14.50
CA LYS A 31 3.19 6.09 -13.51
C LYS A 31 3.39 5.46 -12.14
N CYS A 32 3.59 6.32 -11.15
CA CYS A 32 3.72 5.98 -9.74
C CYS A 32 2.84 6.95 -8.96
N ILE A 33 1.94 6.41 -8.13
CA ILE A 33 1.15 7.21 -7.19
C ILE A 33 1.21 6.58 -5.80
N THR A 34 1.25 7.42 -4.77
CA THR A 34 0.97 6.96 -3.40
C THR A 34 -0.52 6.76 -3.26
N LEU A 35 -0.93 5.56 -2.85
CA LEU A 35 -2.33 5.21 -2.60
C LEU A 35 -2.75 5.62 -1.20
N ASP A 36 -1.95 5.23 -0.20
CA ASP A 36 -2.16 5.62 1.18
C ASP A 36 -0.84 5.68 1.95
N PHE A 37 -0.85 6.48 3.01
CA PHE A 37 0.22 6.62 3.99
C PHE A 37 -0.44 6.61 5.37
N CYS A 38 -0.52 5.43 5.98
CA CYS A 38 -1.28 5.24 7.20
C CYS A 38 -0.37 4.93 8.40
N VAL A 39 -0.79 5.41 9.57
CA VAL A 39 -0.25 4.98 10.85
C VAL A 39 -0.79 3.58 11.13
N LEU A 40 0.09 2.65 11.49
CA LEU A 40 -0.31 1.31 11.91
C LEU A 40 -0.69 1.30 13.39
N SER A 41 -1.67 0.47 13.73
CA SER A 41 -2.00 0.20 15.14
C SER A 41 -1.49 -1.20 15.50
N GLY A 42 -0.83 -1.35 16.64
CA GLY A 42 -0.26 -2.63 17.07
C GLY A 42 1.04 -3.02 16.35
N SER A 43 1.48 -4.26 16.56
CA SER A 43 2.75 -4.78 16.04
C SER A 43 2.71 -5.00 14.52
N HIS A 44 3.89 -4.94 13.87
CA HIS A 44 4.09 -5.24 12.45
C HIS A 44 4.02 -6.75 12.15
N THR A 45 2.96 -7.41 12.60
CA THR A 45 2.71 -8.81 12.23
C THR A 45 2.28 -8.89 10.77
N GLY A 46 2.54 -10.02 10.13
CA GLY A 46 2.07 -10.25 8.76
C GLY A 46 0.56 -10.05 8.61
N ALA A 47 -0.22 -10.51 9.59
CA ALA A 47 -1.67 -10.37 9.61
C ALA A 47 -2.13 -8.90 9.65
N ASN A 48 -1.56 -8.08 10.54
CA ASN A 48 -1.92 -6.66 10.65
C ASN A 48 -1.55 -5.87 9.38
N LEU A 49 -0.36 -6.14 8.83
CA LEU A 49 0.07 -5.53 7.58
C LEU A 49 -0.83 -5.94 6.41
N SER A 50 -1.17 -7.24 6.29
CA SER A 50 -2.03 -7.73 5.22
C SER A 50 -3.46 -7.17 5.33
N GLU A 51 -4.00 -7.10 6.54
CA GLU A 51 -5.34 -6.55 6.77
C GLU A 51 -5.39 -5.08 6.37
N LYS A 52 -4.46 -4.25 6.87
CA LYS A 52 -4.44 -2.83 6.52
C LYS A 52 -4.19 -2.61 5.02
N PHE A 53 -3.32 -3.42 4.42
CA PHE A 53 -3.05 -3.38 2.98
C PHE A 53 -4.29 -3.71 2.16
N LEU A 54 -4.97 -4.82 2.43
CA LEU A 54 -6.17 -5.25 1.71
C LEU A 54 -7.32 -4.27 1.87
N ASN A 55 -7.55 -3.77 3.09
CA ASN A 55 -8.56 -2.74 3.35
C ASN A 55 -8.30 -1.49 2.52
N THR A 56 -7.05 -1.03 2.46
CA THR A 56 -6.67 0.12 1.61
C THR A 56 -6.97 -0.17 0.13
N LEU A 57 -6.64 -1.37 -0.38
CA LEU A 57 -6.94 -1.71 -1.77
C LEU A 57 -8.45 -1.74 -2.06
N GLN A 58 -9.25 -2.16 -1.09
CA GLN A 58 -10.70 -2.20 -1.18
C GLN A 58 -11.30 -0.78 -1.16
N ASP A 59 -10.85 0.09 -0.25
CA ASP A 59 -11.31 1.48 -0.11
C ASP A 59 -11.11 2.29 -1.41
N PHE A 60 -9.99 2.06 -2.10
CA PHE A 60 -9.69 2.70 -3.38
C PHE A 60 -10.21 1.94 -4.62
N GLY A 61 -10.93 0.82 -4.42
CA GLY A 61 -11.50 0.03 -5.52
C GLY A 61 -10.45 -0.60 -6.46
N VAL A 62 -9.21 -0.77 -6.00
CA VAL A 62 -8.10 -1.32 -6.79
C VAL A 62 -7.86 -2.81 -6.53
N ILE A 63 -8.51 -3.38 -5.52
CA ILE A 63 -8.38 -4.80 -5.16
C ILE A 63 -8.69 -5.75 -6.34
N THR A 64 -9.69 -5.40 -7.16
CA THR A 64 -10.11 -6.17 -8.35
C THR A 64 -9.12 -6.13 -9.50
N LYS A 65 -8.07 -5.28 -9.42
CA LYS A 65 -7.01 -5.23 -10.43
C LYS A 65 -5.79 -6.08 -10.05
N VAL A 66 -5.82 -6.71 -8.88
CA VAL A 66 -4.68 -7.40 -8.26
C VAL A 66 -5.04 -8.84 -7.90
N ILE A 67 -6.28 -9.07 -7.46
CA ILE A 67 -6.78 -10.42 -7.18
C ILE A 67 -7.36 -11.00 -8.49
N PHE A 68 -6.82 -12.15 -8.90
CA PHE A 68 -7.26 -12.94 -10.05
C PHE A 68 -8.52 -13.75 -9.71
#